data_AF-A0A964A348-F1
#
_entry.id   AF-A0A964A348-F1
#
_cell.length_a   1.000
_cell.length_b   1.000
_cell.length_c   1.000
_cell.angle_alpha   90.00
_cell.angle_beta   90.00
_cell.angle_gamma   90.00
#
_symmetry.space_group_name_H-M   'P 1'
#
loop_
_entity.id
_entity.type
_entity.pdbx_description
1 polymer ?
#
loop_
_entity_poly.entity_id
_entity_poly.type
_entity_poly.pdbx_seq_one_letter_code
_entity_poly.pdbx_strand_id
1 'polypeptide(L)'
;MPKAPSGHTFKGALSGIKGWLFVFHLFFVGPVLGQNVFDIQGTVRVKSGNRGDVKITVSKDGGSAKSIGLSGGGFFSEPLDFNHTYIFTFSKPGYVTKKISVNTKVPADRLQDEFEPFDFIIELFEQVEGVNTIVFNQPVGKIEYSAEMDDFGYDTDYTKSIQSQLEKVEQELEEKLKEQEQAKKDAAKQAKADEAAKKKAEEEAAKKAAAEAEAKRKAEEEAARKAAEEAEAKRKAEEDAAKKAAEEAEAKRKTEEAKRAAEAEAKRAAEAEAKRKAAEDAKRAADAEAKRKADEDAKRAADAEAKRKADEAAKRAADAEAKRKADEDAKKAADAEAKRKADEAAKRAADAEAKRKADEAAKRAADAEAKRKADEDAKRAADAEAKRKADEDARRAADAEAKRKADEAAKRAADAEAKRKADEDARRAADAEAKRKADEAAKRAADAEAKRKADEDAARQVADARAGKQAREAEAARLKAEQEENDRKVRAAQAAAEARRKAAADAKMAEAKRLKDNPPKISLTKKIEAEKNKDYPEGKTEELIEERTRTIKKVIISREGNVTIYKQINYQWGGIFFFKDDESISKDLFERETAD
;
A
#
# COMPACT_ATOMS: atom_id res chain seq x y z
N MET A 1 -37.46 -57.02 -44.18
CA MET A 1 -36.28 -56.31 -44.75
C MET A 1 -36.81 -55.17 -45.60
N PRO A 2 -36.20 -53.96 -45.65
CA PRO A 2 -34.95 -53.50 -45.03
C PRO A 2 -35.12 -52.25 -44.11
N LYS A 3 -33.96 -51.73 -43.67
CA LYS A 3 -33.64 -50.77 -42.58
C LYS A 3 -33.36 -49.33 -43.09
N ALA A 4 -33.67 -48.34 -42.23
CA ALA A 4 -32.89 -47.13 -41.83
C ALA A 4 -32.56 -46.04 -42.89
N PRO A 5 -32.27 -44.74 -42.53
CA PRO A 5 -31.78 -44.30 -41.22
C PRO A 5 -32.39 -43.04 -40.57
N SER A 6 -32.12 -43.01 -39.27
CA SER A 6 -32.32 -42.02 -38.21
C SER A 6 -31.49 -40.74 -38.39
N GLY A 7 -32.16 -39.58 -38.33
CA GLY A 7 -31.52 -38.28 -38.16
C GLY A 7 -30.96 -38.10 -36.75
N HIS A 8 -29.64 -38.04 -36.63
CA HIS A 8 -28.94 -37.61 -35.42
C HIS A 8 -29.11 -36.10 -35.25
N THR A 9 -29.75 -35.70 -34.14
CA THR A 9 -29.73 -34.33 -33.64
C THR A 9 -28.41 -34.11 -32.91
N PHE A 10 -27.55 -33.24 -33.43
CA PHE A 10 -26.33 -32.83 -32.75
C PHE A 10 -26.68 -31.75 -31.72
N LYS A 11 -26.89 -32.17 -30.48
CA LYS A 11 -26.82 -31.30 -29.29
C LYS A 11 -25.36 -31.25 -28.85
N GLY A 12 -24.69 -30.12 -29.08
CA GLY A 12 -23.41 -29.74 -28.48
C GLY A 12 -23.61 -28.49 -27.64
N ALA A 13 -23.26 -28.57 -26.36
CA ALA A 13 -23.66 -27.69 -25.29
C ALA A 13 -22.92 -26.33 -25.27
N LEU A 14 -23.67 -25.24 -25.09
CA LEU A 14 -23.23 -24.03 -24.42
C LEU A 14 -24.23 -23.74 -23.30
N SER A 15 -23.91 -24.26 -22.12
CA SER A 15 -24.67 -24.04 -20.89
C SER A 15 -24.12 -22.83 -20.15
N GLY A 16 -24.99 -21.87 -19.88
CA GLY A 16 -24.94 -21.07 -18.66
C GLY A 16 -24.80 -19.57 -18.85
N ILE A 17 -25.93 -18.86 -18.92
CA ILE A 17 -26.30 -17.75 -18.02
C ILE A 17 -27.82 -17.60 -18.10
N LYS A 18 -28.48 -17.78 -16.95
CA LYS A 18 -29.92 -17.55 -16.75
C LYS A 18 -30.15 -16.04 -16.62
N GLY A 19 -30.97 -15.47 -17.48
CA GLY A 19 -31.44 -14.08 -17.38
C GLY A 19 -32.66 -13.88 -18.27
N TRP A 20 -33.83 -13.83 -17.63
CA TRP A 20 -35.12 -13.56 -18.25
C TRP A 20 -35.10 -12.11 -18.79
N LEU A 21 -35.33 -11.88 -20.08
CA LEU A 21 -35.63 -10.54 -20.59
C LEU A 21 -36.62 -10.62 -21.75
N PHE A 22 -37.79 -10.02 -21.52
CA PHE A 22 -38.83 -9.75 -22.51
C PHE A 22 -38.26 -8.87 -23.62
N VAL A 23 -38.32 -9.34 -24.87
CA VAL A 23 -38.07 -8.52 -26.06
C VAL A 23 -39.39 -7.85 -26.45
N PHE A 24 -39.51 -6.57 -26.11
CA PHE A 24 -40.59 -5.71 -26.59
C PHE A 24 -40.20 -5.24 -28.01
N HIS A 25 -40.86 -5.78 -29.03
CA HIS A 25 -40.71 -5.31 -30.41
C HIS A 25 -41.41 -3.96 -30.55
N LEU A 26 -40.64 -2.88 -30.67
CA LEU A 26 -41.14 -1.61 -31.19
C LEU A 26 -40.45 -1.33 -32.52
N PHE A 27 -41.07 -1.83 -33.59
CA PHE A 27 -40.72 -1.49 -34.97
C PHE A 27 -41.09 -0.02 -35.21
N PHE A 28 -40.10 0.82 -35.52
CA PHE A 28 -40.32 2.10 -36.17
C PHE A 28 -39.55 2.07 -37.48
N VAL A 29 -40.19 1.53 -38.53
CA VAL A 29 -39.74 1.67 -39.91
C VAL A 29 -40.54 2.82 -40.51
N GLY A 30 -39.92 3.99 -40.60
CA GLY A 30 -40.41 5.05 -41.48
C GLY A 30 -40.00 4.73 -42.92
N PRO A 31 -40.83 5.01 -43.94
CA PRO A 31 -40.50 4.69 -45.31
C PRO A 31 -39.36 5.58 -45.80
N VAL A 32 -38.18 5.00 -46.03
CA VAL A 32 -37.11 5.62 -46.81
C VAL A 32 -37.38 5.29 -48.27
N LEU A 33 -37.64 6.32 -49.08
CA LEU A 33 -37.79 6.19 -50.52
C LEU A 33 -36.46 5.74 -51.15
N GLY A 34 -36.39 4.49 -51.62
CA GLY A 34 -35.83 4.14 -52.93
C GLY A 34 -34.31 4.02 -53.10
N GLN A 35 -33.60 3.31 -52.22
CA GLN A 35 -32.38 2.59 -52.62
C GLN A 35 -32.52 1.13 -52.18
N ASN A 36 -32.39 0.18 -53.11
CA ASN A 36 -32.34 -1.23 -52.74
C ASN A 36 -30.98 -1.49 -52.07
N VAL A 37 -31.00 -1.71 -50.77
CA VAL A 37 -29.83 -1.86 -49.91
C VAL A 37 -29.93 -3.18 -49.14
N PHE A 38 -28.80 -3.74 -48.77
CA PHE A 38 -28.71 -4.87 -47.87
C PHE A 38 -28.46 -4.38 -46.44
N ASP A 39 -29.40 -4.63 -45.54
CA ASP A 39 -29.28 -4.22 -44.15
C ASP A 39 -28.41 -5.19 -43.35
N ILE A 40 -27.29 -4.69 -42.84
CA ILE A 40 -26.46 -5.38 -41.86
C ILE A 40 -26.75 -4.80 -40.48
N GLN A 41 -27.04 -5.67 -39.52
CA GLN A 41 -27.23 -5.28 -38.13
C GLN A 41 -26.43 -6.18 -37.20
N GLY A 42 -26.21 -5.71 -35.97
CA GLY A 42 -25.52 -6.53 -35.01
C GLY A 42 -25.47 -5.96 -33.62
N THR A 43 -25.07 -6.83 -32.69
CA THR A 43 -24.86 -6.48 -31.30
C THR A 43 -23.40 -6.61 -30.94
N VAL A 44 -22.77 -5.52 -30.51
CA VAL A 44 -21.44 -5.58 -29.91
C VAL A 44 -21.56 -5.98 -28.45
N ARG A 45 -20.70 -6.87 -27.96
CA ARG A 45 -20.52 -7.25 -26.57
C ARG A 45 -19.06 -7.04 -26.17
N VAL A 46 -18.83 -6.74 -24.90
CA VAL A 46 -17.49 -6.62 -24.33
C VAL A 46 -17.42 -7.60 -23.18
N LYS A 47 -16.51 -8.59 -23.27
CA LYS A 47 -16.50 -9.75 -22.37
C LYS A 47 -16.20 -9.38 -20.91
N SER A 48 -15.31 -8.42 -20.71
CA SER A 48 -14.96 -7.84 -19.41
C SER A 48 -14.88 -6.33 -19.54
N GLY A 49 -15.45 -5.59 -18.58
CA GLY A 49 -15.51 -4.12 -18.60
C GLY A 49 -16.79 -3.55 -19.22
N ASN A 50 -16.79 -2.22 -19.45
CA ASN A 50 -17.94 -1.51 -20.00
C ASN A 50 -17.96 -1.52 -21.54
N ARG A 51 -19.03 -1.00 -22.13
CA ARG A 51 -19.15 -0.85 -23.59
C ARG A 51 -18.79 0.55 -24.10
N GLY A 52 -18.32 1.44 -23.21
CA GLY A 52 -17.85 2.77 -23.56
C GLY A 52 -16.67 2.70 -24.50
N ASP A 53 -16.49 3.73 -25.33
CA ASP A 53 -15.34 3.88 -26.25
C ASP A 53 -15.21 2.80 -27.34
N VAL A 54 -16.23 1.96 -27.50
CA VAL A 54 -16.33 1.08 -28.66
C VAL A 54 -16.54 1.93 -29.90
N LYS A 55 -15.65 1.79 -30.87
CA LYS A 55 -15.74 2.42 -32.18
C LYS A 55 -15.97 1.36 -33.25
N ILE A 56 -17.00 1.59 -34.06
CA ILE A 56 -17.28 0.79 -35.25
C ILE A 56 -17.01 1.65 -36.47
N THR A 57 -16.21 1.12 -37.38
CA THR A 57 -15.94 1.76 -38.66
C THR A 57 -16.20 0.81 -39.80
N VAL A 58 -16.65 1.32 -40.94
CA VAL A 58 -16.92 0.54 -42.15
C VAL A 58 -16.16 1.16 -43.32
N SER A 59 -15.35 0.37 -44.03
CA SER A 59 -14.71 0.78 -45.28
C SER A 59 -15.37 0.08 -46.46
N LYS A 60 -15.71 0.82 -47.52
CA LYS A 60 -16.29 0.32 -48.77
C LYS A 60 -15.19 0.20 -49.84
N ASP A 61 -15.01 -0.98 -50.43
CA ASP A 61 -14.03 -1.32 -51.47
C ASP A 61 -12.59 -0.88 -51.17
N GLY A 62 -12.20 -0.94 -49.89
CA GLY A 62 -10.87 -0.49 -49.45
C GLY A 62 -10.70 1.04 -49.40
N GLY A 63 -11.77 1.81 -49.62
CA GLY A 63 -11.80 3.25 -49.44
C GLY A 63 -11.74 3.69 -47.97
N SER A 64 -11.92 4.99 -47.74
CA SER A 64 -11.88 5.57 -46.39
C SER A 64 -12.94 4.99 -45.47
N ALA A 65 -12.56 4.67 -44.24
CA ALA A 65 -13.46 4.12 -43.25
C ALA A 65 -14.39 5.21 -42.67
N LYS A 66 -15.70 4.96 -42.69
CA LYS A 66 -16.76 5.78 -42.08
C LYS A 66 -17.05 5.25 -40.68
N SER A 67 -17.24 6.12 -39.70
CA SER A 67 -17.71 5.71 -38.36
C SER A 67 -19.22 5.50 -38.39
N ILE A 68 -19.68 4.41 -37.76
CA ILE A 68 -21.12 4.13 -37.59
C ILE A 68 -21.51 4.20 -36.12
N GLY A 69 -22.78 4.52 -35.87
CA GLY A 69 -23.31 4.71 -34.52
C GLY A 69 -23.52 3.38 -33.79
N LEU A 70 -23.25 3.38 -32.49
CA LEU A 70 -23.58 2.28 -31.59
C LEU A 70 -24.60 2.78 -30.57
N SER A 71 -25.77 2.14 -30.52
CA SER A 71 -26.79 2.46 -29.53
C SER A 71 -26.34 2.07 -28.11
N GLY A 72 -26.99 2.62 -27.07
CA GLY A 72 -26.67 2.31 -25.67
C GLY A 72 -26.80 0.83 -25.31
N GLY A 73 -27.71 0.11 -25.98
CA GLY A 73 -27.86 -1.35 -25.84
C GLY A 73 -26.81 -2.16 -26.59
N GLY A 74 -26.01 -1.51 -27.43
CA GLY A 74 -24.99 -2.14 -28.24
C GLY A 74 -25.36 -2.60 -29.60
N PHE A 75 -26.55 -2.22 -30.02
CA PHE A 75 -27.05 -2.50 -31.33
C PHE A 75 -26.54 -1.45 -32.32
N PHE A 76 -26.14 -1.89 -33.50
CA PHE A 76 -25.88 -1.05 -34.67
C PHE A 76 -26.64 -1.64 -35.86
N SER A 77 -26.95 -0.78 -36.83
CA SER A 77 -27.52 -1.16 -38.12
C SER A 77 -26.93 -0.20 -39.16
N GLU A 78 -26.46 -0.74 -40.28
CA GLU A 78 -25.91 0.02 -41.39
C GLU A 78 -26.43 -0.58 -42.71
N PRO A 79 -27.16 0.21 -43.52
CA PRO A 79 -27.57 -0.21 -44.86
C PRO A 79 -26.36 -0.21 -45.81
N LEU A 80 -26.25 -1.25 -46.64
CA LEU A 80 -25.13 -1.45 -47.57
C LEU A 80 -25.62 -1.46 -49.02
N ASP A 81 -24.92 -0.77 -49.91
CA ASP A 81 -25.18 -0.86 -51.34
C ASP A 81 -24.75 -2.24 -51.88
N PHE A 82 -25.49 -2.79 -52.85
CA PHE A 82 -25.10 -4.02 -53.54
C PHE A 82 -23.84 -3.86 -54.41
N ASN A 83 -23.21 -5.00 -54.73
CA ASN A 83 -22.02 -5.11 -55.59
C ASN A 83 -20.73 -4.50 -55.04
N HIS A 84 -20.61 -4.43 -53.72
CA HIS A 84 -19.44 -3.87 -53.04
C HIS A 84 -18.88 -4.82 -51.98
N THR A 85 -17.66 -4.57 -51.53
CA THR A 85 -17.07 -5.28 -50.38
C THR A 85 -16.84 -4.29 -49.24
N TYR A 86 -17.44 -4.60 -48.10
CA TYR A 86 -17.36 -3.80 -46.88
C TYR A 86 -16.52 -4.51 -45.83
N ILE A 87 -15.69 -3.75 -45.11
CA ILE A 87 -14.98 -4.25 -43.92
C ILE A 87 -15.45 -3.44 -42.72
N PHE A 88 -16.20 -4.08 -41.83
CA PHE A 88 -16.53 -3.55 -40.52
C PHE A 88 -15.36 -3.81 -39.58
N THR A 89 -14.88 -2.79 -38.89
CA THR A 89 -13.83 -2.88 -37.87
C THR A 89 -14.38 -2.42 -36.53
N PHE A 90 -14.31 -3.31 -35.55
CA PHE A 90 -14.76 -3.11 -34.18
C PHE A 90 -13.54 -2.96 -33.30
N SER A 91 -13.38 -1.80 -32.67
CA SER A 91 -12.20 -1.46 -31.90
C SER A 91 -12.57 -0.82 -30.57
N LYS A 92 -11.76 -1.10 -29.55
CA LYS A 92 -11.82 -0.46 -28.24
C LYS A 92 -10.41 -0.41 -27.65
N PRO A 93 -9.97 0.70 -27.03
CA PRO A 93 -8.66 0.79 -26.42
C PRO A 93 -8.43 -0.31 -25.37
N GLY A 94 -7.33 -1.06 -25.48
CA GLY A 94 -7.02 -2.19 -24.60
C GLY A 94 -7.71 -3.51 -24.96
N TYR A 95 -8.43 -3.57 -26.08
CA TYR A 95 -9.13 -4.77 -26.54
C TYR A 95 -8.65 -5.19 -27.93
N VAL A 96 -8.80 -6.47 -28.22
CA VAL A 96 -8.54 -7.05 -29.54
C VAL A 96 -9.49 -6.42 -30.56
N THR A 97 -8.92 -5.80 -31.60
CA THR A 97 -9.69 -5.27 -32.72
C THR A 97 -10.17 -6.42 -33.61
N LYS A 98 -11.46 -6.45 -33.94
CA LYS A 98 -12.06 -7.48 -34.79
C LYS A 98 -12.57 -6.89 -36.10
N LYS A 99 -12.52 -7.67 -37.17
CA LYS A 99 -13.03 -7.28 -38.50
C LYS A 99 -14.08 -8.25 -39.00
N ILE A 100 -15.12 -7.75 -39.67
CA ILE A 100 -16.08 -8.57 -40.42
C ILE A 100 -16.08 -8.08 -41.85
N SER A 101 -15.98 -9.02 -42.78
CA SER A 101 -16.06 -8.74 -44.21
C SER A 101 -17.46 -9.06 -44.72
N VAL A 102 -18.08 -8.14 -45.43
CA VAL A 102 -19.39 -8.32 -46.04
C VAL A 102 -19.26 -8.06 -47.53
N ASN A 103 -19.51 -9.07 -48.36
CA ASN A 103 -19.50 -8.94 -49.82
C ASN A 103 -20.94 -8.94 -50.32
N THR A 104 -21.42 -7.78 -50.77
CA THR A 104 -22.81 -7.55 -51.22
C THR A 104 -23.01 -7.84 -52.71
N LYS A 105 -22.10 -8.58 -53.35
CA LYS A 105 -22.28 -9.04 -54.74
C LYS A 105 -23.34 -10.12 -54.79
N VAL A 106 -24.37 -9.88 -55.59
CA VAL A 106 -25.51 -10.79 -55.81
C VAL A 106 -25.76 -10.93 -57.32
N PRO A 107 -26.43 -12.00 -57.76
CA PRO A 107 -26.90 -12.13 -59.14
C PRO A 107 -27.75 -10.93 -59.58
N ALA A 108 -27.67 -10.55 -60.86
CA ALA A 108 -28.28 -9.32 -61.37
C ALA A 108 -29.82 -9.30 -61.27
N ASP A 109 -30.43 -10.47 -61.35
CA ASP A 109 -31.87 -10.71 -61.15
C ASP A 109 -32.30 -10.47 -59.70
N ARG A 110 -31.42 -10.68 -58.72
CA ARG A 110 -31.70 -10.47 -57.30
C ARG A 110 -31.55 -9.01 -56.83
N LEU A 111 -31.03 -8.12 -57.68
CA LEU A 111 -30.82 -6.70 -57.34
C LEU A 111 -32.11 -5.89 -57.16
N GLN A 112 -33.27 -6.47 -57.46
CA GLN A 112 -34.59 -5.85 -57.25
C GLN A 112 -35.36 -6.49 -56.09
N ASP A 113 -34.83 -7.57 -55.51
CA ASP A 113 -35.46 -8.28 -54.42
C ASP A 113 -35.05 -7.70 -53.06
N GLU A 114 -35.90 -7.91 -52.06
CA GLU A 114 -35.60 -7.63 -50.66
C GLU A 114 -34.87 -8.83 -50.04
N PHE A 115 -33.80 -8.55 -49.29
CA PHE A 115 -33.06 -9.55 -48.53
C PHE A 115 -33.37 -9.40 -47.04
N GLU A 116 -33.32 -10.51 -46.29
CA GLU A 116 -33.49 -10.43 -44.84
C GLU A 116 -32.30 -9.67 -44.21
N PRO A 117 -32.55 -8.77 -43.24
CA PRO A 117 -31.47 -8.09 -42.53
C PRO A 117 -30.58 -9.11 -41.82
N PHE A 118 -29.29 -9.08 -42.10
CA PHE A 118 -28.36 -10.05 -41.54
C PHE A 118 -27.88 -9.58 -40.16
N ASP A 119 -28.16 -10.37 -39.12
CA ASP A 119 -27.79 -10.08 -37.73
C ASP A 119 -26.58 -10.89 -37.27
N PHE A 120 -25.67 -10.24 -36.53
CA PHE A 120 -24.54 -10.92 -35.91
C PHE A 120 -24.09 -10.30 -34.57
N ILE A 121 -23.40 -11.12 -33.78
CA ILE A 121 -22.85 -10.69 -32.49
C ILE A 121 -21.33 -10.61 -32.57
N ILE A 122 -20.76 -9.50 -32.14
CA ILE A 122 -19.31 -9.34 -32.00
C ILE A 122 -18.96 -9.18 -30.54
N GLU A 123 -18.19 -10.12 -30.01
CA GLU A 123 -17.61 -10.03 -28.68
C GLU A 123 -16.16 -9.55 -28.75
N LEU A 124 -15.86 -8.44 -28.06
CA LEU A 124 -14.51 -7.89 -27.89
C LEU A 124 -13.89 -8.40 -26.60
N PHE A 125 -12.61 -8.76 -26.68
CA PHE A 125 -11.82 -9.36 -25.61
C PHE A 125 -10.68 -8.42 -25.22
N GLU A 126 -10.37 -8.35 -23.92
CA GLU A 126 -9.21 -7.59 -23.45
C GLU A 126 -7.93 -8.16 -24.08
N GLN A 127 -7.07 -7.27 -24.56
CA GLN A 127 -5.78 -7.65 -25.10
C GLN A 127 -4.80 -7.87 -23.95
N VAL A 128 -4.16 -9.04 -23.93
CA VAL A 128 -3.14 -9.36 -22.94
C VAL A 128 -1.76 -9.28 -23.57
N GLU A 129 -0.83 -8.64 -22.86
CA GLU A 129 0.56 -8.56 -23.27
C GLU A 129 1.19 -9.95 -23.43
N GLY A 130 1.93 -10.15 -24.52
CA GLY A 130 2.59 -11.41 -24.82
C GLY A 130 1.68 -12.51 -25.39
N VAL A 131 0.42 -12.23 -25.73
CA VAL A 131 -0.41 -13.14 -26.54
C VAL A 131 -0.41 -12.68 -28.00
N ASN A 132 -0.21 -13.61 -28.93
CA ASN A 132 -0.13 -13.29 -30.35
C ASN A 132 -1.53 -13.08 -30.96
N THR A 133 -1.89 -11.82 -31.20
CA THR A 133 -3.21 -11.44 -31.76
C THR A 133 -3.21 -11.23 -33.27
N ILE A 134 -2.13 -11.59 -33.99
CA ILE A 134 -1.99 -11.34 -35.44
C ILE A 134 -3.14 -11.95 -36.25
N VAL A 135 -3.69 -13.08 -35.81
CA VAL A 135 -4.85 -13.75 -36.46
C VAL A 135 -6.06 -12.82 -36.60
N PHE A 136 -6.27 -11.88 -35.67
CA PHE A 136 -7.38 -10.93 -35.70
C PHE A 136 -7.19 -9.78 -36.70
N ASN A 137 -6.03 -9.68 -37.35
CA ASN A 137 -5.86 -8.74 -38.47
C ASN A 137 -6.70 -9.14 -39.69
N GLN A 138 -7.05 -10.43 -39.79
CA GLN A 138 -7.97 -10.98 -40.77
C GLN A 138 -9.42 -10.87 -40.29
N PRO A 139 -10.41 -10.85 -41.21
CA PRO A 139 -11.81 -10.89 -40.82
C PRO A 139 -12.12 -12.13 -39.97
N VAL A 140 -12.75 -11.96 -38.81
CA VAL A 140 -13.18 -13.08 -37.97
C VAL A 140 -14.45 -13.76 -38.49
N GLY A 141 -15.12 -13.11 -39.45
CA GLY A 141 -16.26 -13.64 -40.19
C GLY A 141 -16.33 -13.00 -41.56
N LYS A 142 -16.82 -13.78 -42.52
CA LYS A 142 -17.13 -13.34 -43.89
C LYS A 142 -18.60 -13.63 -44.16
N ILE A 143 -19.31 -12.61 -44.60
CA ILE A 143 -20.72 -12.67 -44.99
C ILE A 143 -20.78 -12.43 -46.49
N GLU A 144 -21.43 -13.34 -47.21
CA GLU A 144 -21.57 -13.26 -48.67
C GLU A 144 -22.85 -13.96 -49.13
N TYR A 145 -23.28 -13.64 -50.34
CA TYR A 145 -24.41 -14.30 -50.96
C TYR A 145 -24.11 -15.77 -51.23
N SER A 146 -25.00 -16.66 -50.76
CA SER A 146 -24.98 -18.08 -51.07
C SER A 146 -26.05 -18.39 -52.10
N ALA A 147 -25.63 -18.88 -53.27
CA ALA A 147 -26.57 -19.35 -54.30
C ALA A 147 -27.40 -20.56 -53.84
N GLU A 148 -26.93 -21.31 -52.84
CA GLU A 148 -27.65 -22.45 -52.27
C GLU A 148 -28.77 -22.01 -51.34
N MET A 149 -28.55 -20.95 -50.56
CA MET A 149 -29.54 -20.40 -49.64
C MET A 149 -30.39 -19.31 -50.28
N ASP A 150 -30.01 -18.87 -51.49
CA ASP A 150 -30.63 -17.74 -52.19
C ASP A 150 -30.65 -16.47 -51.32
N ASP A 151 -29.68 -16.34 -50.41
CA ASP A 151 -29.59 -15.29 -49.38
C ASP A 151 -28.14 -15.15 -48.86
N PHE A 152 -27.90 -14.14 -48.03
CA PHE A 152 -26.63 -13.90 -47.36
C PHE A 152 -26.39 -14.88 -46.22
N GLY A 153 -25.20 -15.46 -46.22
CA GLY A 153 -24.75 -16.42 -45.23
C GLY A 153 -23.33 -16.14 -44.77
N TYR A 154 -22.91 -16.83 -43.72
CA TYR A 154 -21.49 -16.94 -43.44
C TYR A 154 -20.81 -17.83 -44.49
N ASP A 155 -19.67 -17.39 -45.01
CA ASP A 155 -18.74 -18.25 -45.74
C ASP A 155 -18.27 -19.34 -44.77
N THR A 156 -18.88 -20.51 -44.90
CA THR A 156 -18.70 -21.61 -43.95
C THR A 156 -17.29 -22.18 -44.01
N ASP A 157 -16.65 -22.16 -45.18
CA ASP A 157 -15.31 -22.73 -45.38
C ASP A 157 -14.24 -21.80 -44.80
N TYR A 158 -14.33 -20.50 -45.10
CA TYR A 158 -13.46 -19.51 -44.48
C TYR A 158 -13.65 -19.49 -42.97
N THR A 159 -14.91 -19.43 -42.52
CA THR A 159 -15.23 -19.35 -41.10
C THR A 159 -14.66 -20.55 -40.34
N LYS A 160 -14.86 -21.78 -40.83
CA LYS A 160 -14.24 -22.99 -40.23
C LYS A 160 -12.71 -22.94 -40.25
N SER A 161 -12.10 -22.43 -41.33
CA SER A 161 -10.65 -22.41 -41.49
C SER A 161 -9.95 -21.48 -40.48
N ILE A 162 -10.55 -20.33 -40.18
CA ILE A 162 -9.97 -19.34 -39.26
C ILE A 162 -10.43 -19.54 -37.81
N GLN A 163 -11.62 -20.11 -37.60
CA GLN A 163 -12.20 -20.36 -36.27
C GLN A 163 -11.25 -21.12 -35.34
N SER A 164 -10.63 -22.20 -35.80
CA SER A 164 -9.72 -22.98 -34.94
C SER A 164 -8.51 -22.15 -34.47
N GLN A 165 -8.03 -21.21 -35.28
CA GLN A 165 -6.94 -20.32 -34.88
C GLN A 165 -7.43 -19.23 -33.93
N LEU A 166 -8.61 -18.65 -34.19
CA LEU A 166 -9.24 -17.66 -33.32
C LEU A 166 -9.52 -18.25 -31.93
N GLU A 167 -10.12 -19.43 -31.85
CA GLU A 167 -10.43 -20.12 -30.60
C GLU A 167 -9.17 -20.38 -29.76
N LYS A 168 -8.06 -20.79 -30.40
CA LYS A 168 -6.79 -21.00 -29.69
C LYS A 168 -6.26 -19.72 -29.07
N VAL A 169 -6.29 -18.62 -29.81
CA VAL A 169 -5.81 -17.33 -29.30
C VAL A 169 -6.76 -16.78 -28.24
N GLU A 170 -8.08 -16.94 -28.40
CA GLU A 170 -9.06 -16.55 -27.38
C GLU A 170 -8.89 -17.36 -26.08
N GLN A 171 -8.64 -18.66 -26.18
CA GLN A 171 -8.31 -19.50 -25.02
C GLN A 171 -7.03 -19.06 -24.33
N GLU A 172 -5.97 -18.75 -25.09
CA GLU A 172 -4.70 -18.26 -24.53
C GLU A 172 -4.89 -16.89 -23.83
N LEU A 173 -5.68 -15.98 -24.42
CA LEU A 173 -6.03 -14.70 -23.79
C LEU A 173 -6.77 -14.93 -22.46
N GLU A 174 -7.75 -15.83 -22.44
CA GLU A 174 -8.50 -16.15 -21.23
C GLU A 174 -7.63 -16.80 -20.14
N GLU A 175 -6.74 -17.70 -20.52
CA GLU A 175 -5.82 -18.36 -19.59
C GLU A 175 -4.89 -17.34 -18.94
N LYS A 176 -4.29 -16.44 -19.73
CA LYS A 176 -3.43 -15.38 -19.18
C LYS A 176 -4.19 -14.37 -18.34
N LEU A 177 -5.43 -14.02 -18.70
CA LEU A 177 -6.26 -13.15 -17.86
C LEU A 177 -6.52 -13.81 -16.50
N LYS A 178 -6.85 -15.10 -16.47
CA LYS A 178 -7.04 -15.85 -15.22
C LYS A 178 -5.76 -15.92 -14.40
N GLU A 179 -4.62 -16.14 -15.04
CA GLU A 179 -3.31 -16.14 -14.38
C GLU A 179 -3.01 -14.77 -13.75
N GLN A 180 -3.22 -13.66 -14.48
CA GLN A 180 -3.04 -12.31 -13.94
C GLN A 180 -3.99 -12.00 -12.79
N GLU A 181 -5.26 -12.43 -12.88
CA GLU A 181 -6.23 -12.24 -11.79
C GLU A 181 -5.83 -13.04 -10.55
N GLN A 182 -5.37 -14.27 -10.74
CA GLN A 182 -4.90 -15.13 -9.65
C GLN A 182 -3.63 -14.56 -9.02
N ALA A 183 -2.66 -14.11 -9.82
CA ALA A 183 -1.46 -13.45 -9.34
C ALA A 183 -1.78 -12.17 -8.54
N LYS A 184 -2.76 -11.37 -9.00
CA LYS A 184 -3.24 -10.19 -8.23
C LYS A 184 -3.87 -10.60 -6.90
N LYS A 185 -4.70 -11.65 -6.89
CA LYS A 185 -5.31 -12.18 -5.65
C LYS A 185 -4.25 -12.67 -4.67
N ASP A 186 -3.24 -13.38 -5.15
CA ASP A 186 -2.18 -13.94 -4.32
C ASP A 186 -1.24 -12.84 -3.81
N ALA A 187 -0.89 -11.85 -4.65
CA ALA A 187 -0.17 -10.65 -4.22
C ALA A 187 -0.95 -9.85 -3.16
N ALA A 188 -2.27 -9.70 -3.31
CA ALA A 188 -3.11 -9.02 -2.33
C ALA A 188 -3.20 -9.78 -0.99
N LYS A 189 -3.24 -11.12 -1.03
CA LYS A 189 -3.17 -11.95 0.18
C LYS A 189 -1.81 -11.81 0.86
N GLN A 190 -0.73 -11.86 0.09
CA GLN A 190 0.62 -11.72 0.61
C GLN A 190 0.82 -10.35 1.27
N ALA A 191 0.41 -9.27 0.61
CA ALA A 191 0.49 -7.91 1.15
C ALA A 191 -0.28 -7.77 2.49
N LYS A 192 -1.47 -8.37 2.59
CA LYS A 192 -2.22 -8.40 3.87
C LYS A 192 -1.52 -9.21 4.95
N ALA A 193 -0.91 -10.34 4.59
CA ALA A 193 -0.16 -11.17 5.52
C ALA A 193 1.09 -10.44 6.03
N ASP A 194 1.82 -9.75 5.14
CA ASP A 194 3.01 -8.97 5.47
C ASP A 194 2.66 -7.76 6.36
N GLU A 195 1.55 -7.06 6.09
CA GLU A 195 1.06 -5.97 6.94
C GLU A 195 0.70 -6.49 8.35
N ALA A 196 0.01 -7.63 8.43
CA ALA A 196 -0.35 -8.25 9.70
C ALA A 196 0.90 -8.71 10.49
N ALA A 197 1.89 -9.29 9.80
CA ALA A 197 3.16 -9.68 10.40
C ALA A 197 3.94 -8.46 10.93
N LYS A 198 3.97 -7.36 10.16
CA LYS A 198 4.62 -6.11 10.57
C LYS A 198 3.95 -5.51 11.81
N LYS A 199 2.62 -5.42 11.84
CA LYS A 199 1.88 -4.92 13.03
C LYS A 199 2.16 -5.77 14.27
N LYS A 200 2.18 -7.11 14.11
CA LYS A 200 2.48 -8.02 15.23
C LYS A 200 3.91 -7.83 15.74
N ALA A 201 4.89 -7.68 14.84
CA ALA A 201 6.28 -7.43 15.21
C ALA A 201 6.46 -6.07 15.91
N GLU A 202 5.76 -5.02 15.45
CA GLU A 202 5.79 -3.70 16.06
C GLU A 202 5.15 -3.69 17.46
N GLU A 203 4.03 -4.40 17.64
CA GLU A 203 3.40 -4.57 18.96
C GLU A 203 4.32 -5.33 19.94
N GLU A 204 4.99 -6.38 19.48
CA GLU A 204 5.93 -7.14 20.31
C GLU A 204 7.17 -6.31 20.68
N ALA A 205 7.71 -5.54 19.74
CA ALA A 205 8.81 -4.61 20.00
C ALA A 205 8.42 -3.51 21.00
N ALA A 206 7.21 -2.95 20.87
CA ALA A 206 6.69 -1.95 21.81
C ALA A 206 6.51 -2.52 23.22
N LYS A 207 5.99 -3.75 23.35
CA LYS A 207 5.89 -4.44 24.66
C LYS A 207 7.27 -4.66 25.28
N LYS A 208 8.26 -5.08 24.48
CA LYS A 208 9.62 -5.29 24.97
C LYS A 208 10.28 -3.99 25.42
N ALA A 209 10.14 -2.92 24.64
CA ALA A 209 10.65 -1.59 24.99
C ALA A 209 9.98 -1.03 26.26
N ALA A 210 8.68 -1.22 26.42
CA ALA A 210 7.96 -0.80 27.62
C ALA A 210 8.43 -1.57 28.87
N ALA A 211 8.62 -2.89 28.76
CA ALA A 211 9.14 -3.70 29.86
C ALA A 211 10.57 -3.31 30.25
N GLU A 212 11.43 -3.02 29.27
CA GLU A 212 12.81 -2.57 29.51
C GLU A 212 12.86 -1.19 30.17
N ALA A 213 12.00 -0.25 29.72
CA ALA A 213 11.87 1.06 30.33
C ALA A 213 11.36 0.99 31.78
N GLU A 214 10.38 0.12 32.06
CA GLU A 214 9.88 -0.09 33.42
C GLU A 214 10.96 -0.70 34.33
N ALA A 215 11.71 -1.68 33.83
CA ALA A 215 12.82 -2.28 34.57
C ALA A 215 13.91 -1.24 34.91
N LYS A 216 14.26 -0.39 33.94
CA LYS A 216 15.24 0.69 34.15
C LYS A 216 14.74 1.71 35.17
N ARG A 217 13.47 2.09 35.13
CA ARG A 217 12.86 3.02 36.10
C ARG A 217 12.89 2.45 37.51
N LYS A 218 12.54 1.17 37.69
CA LYS A 218 12.59 0.50 39.01
C LYS A 218 14.02 0.43 39.55
N ALA A 219 15.01 0.13 38.70
CA ALA A 219 16.41 0.11 39.10
C ALA A 219 16.93 1.49 39.51
N GLU A 220 16.54 2.54 38.77
CA GLU A 220 16.93 3.93 39.06
C GLU A 220 16.26 4.46 40.36
N GLU A 221 15.01 4.11 40.59
CA GLU A 221 14.28 4.43 41.83
C GLU A 221 14.90 3.71 43.05
N GLU A 222 15.30 2.45 42.92
CA GLU A 222 15.99 1.72 43.98
C GLU A 222 17.38 2.30 44.27
N ALA A 223 18.13 2.69 43.23
CA ALA A 223 19.43 3.34 43.38
C ALA A 223 19.30 4.72 44.06
N ALA A 224 18.32 5.53 43.67
CA ALA A 224 18.04 6.81 44.29
C ALA A 224 17.65 6.67 45.76
N ARG A 225 16.84 5.66 46.10
CA ARG A 225 16.49 5.36 47.49
C ARG A 225 17.70 4.99 48.34
N LYS A 226 18.59 4.11 47.84
CA LYS A 226 19.84 3.75 48.54
C LYS A 226 20.75 4.95 48.74
N ALA A 227 20.89 5.81 47.71
CA ALA A 227 21.69 7.03 47.81
C ALA A 227 21.12 8.03 48.83
N ALA A 228 19.79 8.17 48.90
CA ALA A 228 19.13 9.02 49.88
C ALA A 228 19.33 8.51 51.32
N GLU A 229 19.20 7.20 51.53
CA GLU A 229 19.42 6.56 52.83
C GLU A 229 20.87 6.71 53.32
N GLU A 230 21.86 6.57 52.42
CA GLU A 230 23.26 6.80 52.74
C GLU A 230 23.56 8.27 53.06
N ALA A 231 22.94 9.21 52.34
CA ALA A 231 23.07 10.64 52.60
C ALA A 231 22.46 11.05 53.95
N GLU A 232 21.31 10.48 54.32
CA GLU A 232 20.70 10.69 55.63
C GLU A 232 21.57 10.13 56.76
N ALA A 233 22.14 8.95 56.58
CA ALA A 233 23.06 8.35 57.54
C ALA A 233 24.31 9.22 57.76
N LYS A 234 24.89 9.77 56.68
CA LYS A 234 26.02 10.72 56.77
C LYS A 234 25.64 12.00 57.51
N ARG A 235 24.47 12.59 57.22
CA ARG A 235 23.98 13.77 57.93
C ARG A 235 23.80 13.54 59.43
N LYS A 236 23.21 12.41 59.83
CA LYS A 236 23.05 12.07 61.26
C LYS A 236 24.40 11.91 61.95
N ALA A 237 25.36 11.23 61.31
CA ALA A 237 26.71 11.09 61.84
C ALA A 237 27.44 12.44 62.00
N GLU A 238 27.25 13.35 61.04
CA GLU A 238 27.86 14.69 61.07
C GLU A 238 27.22 15.60 62.14
N GLU A 239 25.89 15.50 62.34
CA GLU A 239 25.17 16.21 63.40
C GLU A 239 25.59 15.73 64.81
N ASP A 240 25.71 14.41 65.00
CA ASP A 240 26.18 13.83 66.26
C ASP A 240 27.64 14.22 66.57
N ALA A 241 28.50 14.27 65.54
CA ALA A 241 29.87 14.76 65.68
C ALA A 241 29.91 16.26 66.06
N ALA A 242 29.05 17.08 65.44
CA ALA A 242 28.96 18.51 65.74
C ALA A 242 28.46 18.78 67.16
N LYS A 243 27.46 18.03 67.65
CA LYS A 243 26.99 18.12 69.05
C LYS A 243 28.10 17.78 70.03
N LYS A 244 28.82 16.68 69.77
CA LYS A 244 29.91 16.25 70.64
C LYS A 244 31.05 17.28 70.70
N ALA A 245 31.40 17.88 69.56
CA ALA A 245 32.39 18.95 69.50
C ALA A 245 31.93 20.24 70.22
N ALA A 246 30.65 20.59 70.14
CA ALA A 246 30.09 21.74 70.85
C ALA A 246 30.09 21.53 72.38
N GLU A 247 29.75 20.32 72.83
CA GLU A 247 29.75 19.96 74.26
C GLU A 247 31.17 19.98 74.85
N GLU A 248 32.16 19.51 74.08
CA GLU A 248 33.57 19.57 74.46
C GLU A 248 34.11 21.02 74.51
N ALA A 249 33.65 21.87 73.60
CA ALA A 249 33.99 23.29 73.60
C ALA A 249 33.37 24.05 74.79
N GLU A 250 32.14 23.70 75.18
CA GLU A 250 31.48 24.27 76.36
C GLU A 250 32.17 23.83 77.66
N ALA A 251 32.57 22.55 77.76
CA ALA A 251 33.34 22.05 78.90
C ALA A 251 34.70 22.75 79.02
N LYS A 252 35.37 23.02 77.90
CA LYS A 252 36.62 23.82 77.87
C LYS A 252 36.39 25.27 78.30
N ARG A 253 35.28 25.90 77.92
CA ARG A 253 34.93 27.26 78.38
C ARG A 253 34.66 27.31 79.88
N LYS A 254 33.88 26.37 80.43
CA LYS A 254 33.59 26.32 81.87
C LYS A 254 34.84 26.08 82.71
N THR A 255 35.78 25.28 82.21
CA THR A 255 37.07 25.07 82.89
C THR A 255 38.01 26.27 82.79
N GLU A 256 38.04 26.99 81.66
CA GLU A 256 38.81 28.23 81.53
C GLU A 256 38.24 29.36 82.41
N GLU A 257 36.91 29.47 82.50
CA GLU A 257 36.22 30.46 83.34
C GLU A 257 36.46 30.21 84.83
N ALA A 258 36.41 28.95 85.28
CA ALA A 258 36.77 28.57 86.64
C ALA A 258 38.25 28.89 86.97
N LYS A 259 39.14 28.76 85.98
CA LYS A 259 40.57 29.09 86.14
C LYS A 259 40.79 30.61 86.26
N ARG A 260 40.07 31.42 85.48
CA ARG A 260 40.10 32.90 85.58
C ARG A 260 39.49 33.40 86.90
N ALA A 261 38.44 32.74 87.41
CA ALA A 261 37.86 33.07 88.71
C ALA A 261 38.84 32.82 89.86
N ALA A 262 39.54 31.68 89.86
CA ALA A 262 40.56 31.35 90.85
C ALA A 262 41.78 32.31 90.78
N GLU A 263 42.20 32.72 89.59
CA GLU A 263 43.29 33.69 89.41
C GLU A 263 42.89 35.10 89.87
N ALA A 264 41.63 35.50 89.68
CA ALA A 264 41.10 36.76 90.20
C ALA A 264 40.97 36.78 91.73
N GLU A 265 40.68 35.64 92.36
CA GLU A 265 40.63 35.49 93.82
C GLU A 265 42.04 35.50 94.44
N ALA A 266 43.03 34.86 93.80
CA ALA A 266 44.44 34.93 94.20
C ALA A 266 44.99 36.37 94.09
N LYS A 267 44.58 37.13 93.06
CA LYS A 267 44.95 38.55 92.93
C LYS A 267 44.32 39.42 94.01
N ARG A 268 43.07 39.15 94.42
CA ARG A 268 42.39 39.87 95.52
C ARG A 268 42.95 39.53 96.91
N ALA A 269 43.44 38.31 97.12
CA ALA A 269 44.14 37.94 98.35
C ALA A 269 45.51 38.63 98.46
N ALA A 270 46.27 38.71 97.35
CA ALA A 270 47.56 39.40 97.31
C ALA A 270 47.43 40.94 97.46
N GLU A 271 46.34 41.54 96.96
CA GLU A 271 46.10 43.00 97.07
C GLU A 271 45.54 43.42 98.44
N ALA A 272 45.00 42.49 99.23
CA ALA A 272 44.48 42.75 100.58
C ALA A 272 45.57 42.66 101.67
N GLU A 273 46.63 41.88 101.47
CA GLU A 273 47.76 41.77 102.41
C GLU A 273 48.81 42.88 102.20
N ALA A 274 48.86 43.49 101.00
CA ALA A 274 49.78 44.58 100.67
C ALA A 274 49.31 46.00 101.05
N LYS A 275 48.13 46.17 101.67
CA LYS A 275 47.63 47.48 102.19
C LYS A 275 47.73 47.65 103.71
N ARG A 276 48.50 46.81 104.40
CA ARG A 276 48.88 47.00 105.82
C ARG A 276 50.37 46.76 106.07
N LYS A 277 51.25 47.49 105.36
CA LYS A 277 52.58 47.91 105.86
C LYS A 277 53.23 48.87 104.86
N ALA A 278 53.75 49.98 105.38
CA ALA A 278 54.61 50.99 104.74
C ALA A 278 53.95 51.80 103.59
N ALA A 279 53.24 52.90 103.87
CA ALA A 279 53.81 54.21 104.22
C ALA A 279 55.16 54.21 104.95
N GLU A 280 56.24 53.99 104.22
CA GLU A 280 57.50 54.72 104.41
C GLU A 280 58.43 54.41 103.23
N ASP A 281 59.10 55.46 102.75
CA ASP A 281 60.30 55.45 101.94
C ASP A 281 60.29 54.77 100.56
N ALA A 282 60.19 55.54 99.48
CA ALA A 282 61.21 56.42 98.93
C ALA A 282 62.04 55.74 97.83
N LYS A 283 61.99 56.41 96.68
CA LYS A 283 63.01 56.49 95.62
C LYS A 283 63.19 55.29 94.67
N ARG A 284 62.89 55.61 93.40
CA ARG A 284 63.79 55.63 92.21
C ARG A 284 64.56 54.33 91.94
N ALA A 285 64.65 53.81 90.72
CA ALA A 285 64.74 54.45 89.41
C ALA A 285 64.35 53.37 88.37
N ALA A 286 63.75 53.70 87.23
CA ALA A 286 64.46 53.95 85.96
C ALA A 286 65.44 52.82 85.61
N ASP A 287 65.46 52.22 84.43
CA ASP A 287 64.90 52.58 83.13
C ASP A 287 65.15 51.36 82.23
N ALA A 288 64.57 51.40 81.04
CA ALA A 288 65.06 50.70 79.84
C ALA A 288 64.89 49.17 79.80
N GLU A 289 64.69 48.55 78.64
CA GLU A 289 64.26 48.97 77.33
C GLU A 289 64.10 47.65 76.56
N ALA A 290 62.96 47.52 75.90
CA ALA A 290 62.72 46.84 74.63
C ALA A 290 63.29 45.45 74.32
N LYS A 291 62.35 44.68 73.72
CA LYS A 291 62.54 43.71 72.62
C LYS A 291 63.19 42.38 73.05
N ARG A 292 62.73 41.22 72.61
CA ARG A 292 62.03 40.90 71.37
C ARG A 292 61.55 39.44 71.44
N LYS A 293 60.33 39.25 70.94
CA LYS A 293 59.91 38.27 69.92
C LYS A 293 60.04 36.75 70.16
N ALA A 294 59.00 36.15 69.59
CA ALA A 294 58.91 34.86 68.91
C ALA A 294 58.57 33.73 69.87
N ASP A 295 57.28 33.46 70.03
CA ASP A 295 56.40 32.73 69.10
C ASP A 295 56.32 31.27 69.50
N GLU A 296 55.08 30.88 69.74
CA GLU A 296 54.53 29.53 69.72
C GLU A 296 55.09 28.56 70.75
N ASP A 297 54.50 28.72 71.94
CA ASP A 297 53.96 27.64 72.74
C ASP A 297 53.54 26.43 71.89
N ALA A 298 54.20 25.28 72.02
CA ALA A 298 54.19 24.38 73.17
C ALA A 298 53.02 23.38 73.14
N LYS A 299 53.41 22.13 72.89
CA LYS A 299 53.20 20.90 73.70
C LYS A 299 52.80 19.74 72.79
N ARG A 300 53.65 18.74 72.61
CA ARG A 300 54.01 17.67 73.59
C ARG A 300 52.77 16.93 74.09
N ALA A 301 52.76 15.63 74.28
CA ALA A 301 53.63 14.50 73.99
C ALA A 301 52.95 13.34 74.73
N ALA A 302 53.17 12.10 74.25
CA ALA A 302 52.91 10.86 74.96
C ALA A 302 51.42 10.52 75.19
N ASP A 303 50.97 9.35 74.72
CA ASP A 303 51.13 8.12 75.51
C ASP A 303 50.73 6.89 74.69
N ALA A 304 51.08 5.71 75.21
CA ALA A 304 50.67 4.37 74.79
C ALA A 304 51.45 3.69 73.64
N GLU A 305 52.59 3.16 74.05
CA GLU A 305 53.05 1.81 73.73
C GLU A 305 51.91 0.75 73.80
N ALA A 306 52.01 -0.28 72.95
CA ALA A 306 51.12 -1.45 72.82
C ALA A 306 49.78 -1.17 72.09
N LYS A 307 49.41 -1.85 71.00
CA LYS A 307 49.40 -3.30 70.82
C LYS A 307 49.08 -3.61 69.35
N ARG A 308 49.81 -4.60 68.82
CA ARG A 308 49.49 -5.55 67.74
C ARG A 308 48.08 -5.53 67.13
N LYS A 309 48.05 -5.92 65.83
CA LYS A 309 46.93 -6.37 64.96
C LYS A 309 46.36 -5.21 64.14
N ALA A 310 46.46 -5.11 62.81
CA ALA A 310 46.56 -6.15 61.77
C ALA A 310 45.59 -7.31 62.04
N ASP A 311 44.30 -7.02 61.91
CA ASP A 311 43.17 -7.95 61.90
C ASP A 311 42.10 -7.27 60.98
N GLU A 312 41.34 -7.95 60.13
CA GLU A 312 41.28 -9.37 59.81
C GLU A 312 40.35 -9.50 58.59
N ALA A 313 40.80 -10.17 57.54
CA ALA A 313 39.92 -10.95 56.66
C ALA A 313 40.73 -12.15 56.14
N ALA A 314 40.99 -13.05 57.09
CA ALA A 314 41.00 -14.50 56.96
C ALA A 314 41.87 -15.16 55.86
N LYS A 315 43.06 -15.57 56.33
CA LYS A 315 43.66 -16.91 56.25
C LYS A 315 43.98 -17.54 54.88
N ARG A 316 45.29 -17.58 54.62
CA ARG A 316 46.02 -18.64 53.90
C ARG A 316 45.93 -19.97 54.67
N ALA A 317 45.89 -21.09 53.96
CA ALA A 317 47.00 -22.07 53.92
C ALA A 317 46.60 -23.32 53.11
N ALA A 318 47.39 -23.60 52.08
CA ALA A 318 47.77 -24.96 51.76
C ALA A 318 48.61 -25.50 52.94
N ASP A 319 48.33 -26.69 53.45
CA ASP A 319 49.14 -27.89 53.15
C ASP A 319 48.56 -29.11 53.91
N ALA A 320 49.06 -30.29 53.55
CA ALA A 320 48.61 -31.62 53.93
C ALA A 320 48.42 -31.92 55.45
N GLU A 321 47.70 -33.03 55.68
CA GLU A 321 47.66 -33.84 56.91
C GLU A 321 46.77 -33.31 58.06
N ALA A 322 45.54 -33.83 58.19
CA ALA A 322 44.68 -33.56 59.33
C ALA A 322 44.19 -34.86 59.99
N LYS A 323 44.97 -35.32 60.97
CA LYS A 323 44.62 -36.36 61.94
C LYS A 323 44.08 -35.71 63.22
N ARG A 324 42.85 -36.12 63.59
CA ARG A 324 42.42 -36.55 64.94
C ARG A 324 42.26 -35.54 66.11
N LYS A 325 41.07 -35.70 66.74
CA LYS A 325 40.76 -35.80 68.19
C LYS A 325 40.88 -34.51 69.02
N ALA A 326 40.10 -34.27 70.07
CA ALA A 326 38.97 -34.92 70.71
C ALA A 326 38.47 -33.97 71.84
N ASP A 327 37.22 -34.18 72.28
CA ASP A 327 36.72 -33.96 73.65
C ASP A 327 36.69 -32.51 74.18
N GLU A 328 35.71 -32.05 74.95
CA GLU A 328 34.67 -32.70 75.75
C GLU A 328 33.64 -31.63 76.15
N ASP A 329 32.56 -32.05 76.82
CA ASP A 329 31.69 -31.25 77.69
C ASP A 329 30.58 -30.37 77.07
N ALA A 330 29.36 -30.94 77.11
CA ALA A 330 28.19 -30.44 77.86
C ALA A 330 26.90 -30.88 77.11
N LYS A 331 26.24 -31.97 77.52
CA LYS A 331 25.28 -31.99 78.63
C LYS A 331 24.10 -31.02 78.41
N LYS A 332 23.00 -31.62 77.93
CA LYS A 332 21.59 -31.48 78.39
C LYS A 332 20.90 -30.10 78.33
N ALA A 333 19.76 -30.09 77.63
CA ALA A 333 18.42 -29.93 78.22
C ALA A 333 17.39 -30.38 77.15
N ALA A 334 16.60 -31.47 77.33
CA ALA A 334 15.39 -31.55 78.18
C ALA A 334 14.36 -30.49 77.73
N ASP A 335 13.19 -30.82 77.18
CA ASP A 335 12.10 -31.68 77.66
C ASP A 335 11.29 -32.18 76.44
N ALA A 336 10.55 -33.29 76.40
CA ALA A 336 9.98 -34.16 77.42
C ALA A 336 9.92 -35.58 76.81
N GLU A 337 10.35 -36.65 77.48
CA GLU A 337 9.60 -37.37 78.51
C GLU A 337 8.07 -37.40 78.34
N ALA A 338 7.60 -38.31 77.50
CA ALA A 338 6.41 -39.13 77.78
C ALA A 338 6.67 -40.49 77.10
N LYS A 339 7.26 -41.48 77.77
CA LYS A 339 6.66 -42.34 78.82
C LYS A 339 5.32 -42.92 78.36
N ARG A 340 5.28 -44.26 78.41
CA ARG A 340 4.15 -45.21 78.24
C ARG A 340 4.09 -45.83 76.83
N LYS A 341 4.14 -47.16 76.60
CA LYS A 341 3.81 -48.32 77.45
C LYS A 341 2.67 -48.04 78.43
N ALA A 342 1.46 -48.12 77.91
CA ALA A 342 0.27 -48.53 78.66
C ALA A 342 -0.41 -49.53 77.73
N ASP A 343 -0.22 -50.81 78.01
CA ASP A 343 -1.13 -51.59 78.85
C ASP A 343 -2.23 -52.15 77.96
N GLU A 344 -2.15 -53.43 77.61
CA GLU A 344 -2.54 -54.55 78.47
C GLU A 344 -4.06 -54.66 78.58
N ALA A 345 -4.51 -55.88 78.26
CA ALA A 345 -5.70 -56.52 78.81
C ALA A 345 -7.01 -55.73 78.78
N ALA A 346 -7.93 -56.18 77.92
CA ALA A 346 -9.16 -56.76 78.45
C ALA A 346 -10.02 -57.42 77.37
N LYS A 347 -10.14 -58.73 77.57
CA LYS A 347 -11.37 -59.53 77.46
C LYS A 347 -11.86 -59.89 76.05
N ARG A 348 -11.80 -61.16 75.66
CA ARG A 348 -12.65 -62.27 76.16
C ARG A 348 -14.14 -61.95 76.01
N ALA A 349 -14.80 -62.69 75.15
CA ALA A 349 -15.59 -63.89 75.49
C ALA A 349 -16.88 -63.97 74.67
N ALA A 350 -17.29 -65.22 74.46
CA ALA A 350 -18.63 -65.69 74.13
C ALA A 350 -19.07 -65.41 72.68
N ASP A 351 -19.49 -66.39 71.87
CA ASP A 351 -19.98 -67.75 72.11
C ASP A 351 -19.57 -68.58 70.87
N ALA A 352 -18.94 -69.75 70.99
CA ALA A 352 -19.52 -71.01 71.44
C ALA A 352 -20.79 -71.42 70.68
N GLU A 353 -20.63 -72.48 69.90
CA GLU A 353 -21.57 -73.60 69.88
C GLU A 353 -22.97 -73.37 69.30
N ALA A 354 -23.14 -73.78 68.04
CA ALA A 354 -24.20 -74.73 67.70
C ALA A 354 -23.92 -75.46 66.38
N LYS A 355 -23.72 -76.79 66.48
CA LYS A 355 -24.03 -77.84 65.47
C LYS A 355 -23.28 -77.76 64.13
N ARG A 356 -22.36 -78.66 63.78
CA ARG A 356 -22.44 -80.14 63.73
C ARG A 356 -23.63 -80.67 62.91
N LYS A 357 -23.26 -81.44 61.87
CA LYS A 357 -23.96 -82.52 61.13
C LYS A 357 -24.76 -82.14 59.88
N ALA A 358 -24.21 -82.53 58.72
CA ALA A 358 -24.58 -83.76 57.96
C ALA A 358 -23.51 -83.96 56.85
N ASP A 359 -22.63 -84.98 56.94
CA ASP A 359 -22.65 -86.25 56.15
C ASP A 359 -21.58 -86.21 55.04
N GLU A 360 -20.80 -87.24 54.66
CA GLU A 360 -20.67 -88.66 55.03
C GLU A 360 -19.36 -89.22 54.39
N ALA A 361 -18.96 -90.43 54.77
CA ALA A 361 -17.78 -91.22 54.39
C ALA A 361 -17.89 -92.01 53.06
N ALA A 362 -16.76 -92.38 52.40
CA ALA A 362 -16.44 -93.74 51.85
C ALA A 362 -15.18 -93.85 50.92
N LYS A 363 -14.37 -94.92 51.14
CA LYS A 363 -13.34 -95.66 50.31
C LYS A 363 -11.85 -95.21 50.35
N ARG A 364 -10.90 -95.89 51.05
CA ARG A 364 -10.21 -97.24 50.95
C ARG A 364 -9.06 -97.27 49.90
N ALA A 365 -7.78 -97.66 50.10
CA ALA A 365 -7.04 -98.77 50.77
C ALA A 365 -6.87 -100.08 49.93
N ALA A 366 -5.67 -100.35 49.36
CA ALA A 366 -5.19 -101.65 48.82
C ALA A 366 -3.65 -101.62 48.58
N ASP A 367 -2.89 -102.42 49.32
CA ASP A 367 -1.41 -102.38 49.41
C ASP A 367 -0.93 -103.81 49.82
N ALA A 368 -0.15 -104.57 49.01
CA ALA A 368 0.55 -105.79 49.49
C ALA A 368 1.54 -106.58 48.59
N GLU A 369 1.35 -106.89 47.31
CA GLU A 369 1.91 -108.16 46.77
C GLU A 369 3.39 -108.17 46.28
N ALA A 370 4.32 -107.52 47.00
CA ALA A 370 5.60 -106.99 46.48
C ALA A 370 6.92 -107.64 46.96
N LYS A 371 7.24 -108.93 46.72
CA LYS A 371 8.56 -109.46 47.20
C LYS A 371 9.35 -110.47 46.34
N ARG A 372 9.07 -110.67 45.04
CA ARG A 372 9.61 -111.86 44.34
C ARG A 372 10.51 -111.74 43.10
N LYS A 373 11.02 -110.58 42.69
CA LYS A 373 11.95 -110.55 41.51
C LYS A 373 13.25 -109.77 41.67
N ALA A 374 13.60 -109.41 42.90
CA ALA A 374 14.75 -108.54 43.23
C ALA A 374 16.14 -109.04 42.75
N ASP A 375 16.34 -110.32 42.44
CA ASP A 375 17.67 -110.84 42.01
C ASP A 375 17.98 -110.63 40.51
N GLU A 376 16.99 -110.40 39.65
CA GLU A 376 17.22 -110.16 38.22
C GLU A 376 17.80 -108.75 37.95
N ASP A 377 17.55 -107.81 38.87
CA ASP A 377 17.89 -106.40 38.68
C ASP A 377 19.38 -106.10 38.95
N ALA A 378 20.06 -106.88 39.78
CA ALA A 378 21.43 -106.57 40.20
C ALA A 378 22.47 -106.65 39.06
N LYS A 379 22.29 -107.55 38.08
CA LYS A 379 23.23 -107.70 36.95
C LYS A 379 23.02 -106.66 35.84
N ARG A 380 21.81 -106.09 35.72
CA ARG A 380 21.51 -104.97 34.80
C ARG A 380 22.11 -103.64 35.26
N ALA A 381 22.32 -103.47 36.57
CA ALA A 381 22.81 -102.21 37.13
C ALA A 381 24.27 -101.91 36.74
N ALA A 382 25.16 -102.91 36.73
CA ALA A 382 26.58 -102.69 36.49
C ALA A 382 26.93 -102.32 35.03
N ASP A 383 26.35 -103.00 34.04
CA ASP A 383 26.60 -102.68 32.62
C ASP A 383 25.97 -101.33 32.20
N ALA A 384 24.89 -100.92 32.87
CA ALA A 384 24.29 -99.60 32.67
C ALA A 384 25.16 -98.45 33.18
N GLU A 385 25.96 -98.69 34.24
CA GLU A 385 26.80 -97.66 34.84
C GLU A 385 28.04 -97.35 33.99
N ALA A 386 28.68 -98.37 33.40
CA ALA A 386 29.85 -98.19 32.55
C ALA A 386 29.52 -97.42 31.25
N LYS A 387 28.36 -97.68 30.64
CA LYS A 387 27.91 -96.96 29.44
C LYS A 387 27.55 -95.50 29.72
N ARG A 388 27.00 -95.20 30.91
CA ARG A 388 26.67 -93.82 31.32
C ARG A 388 27.89 -92.92 31.47
N LYS A 389 29.01 -93.41 32.03
CA LYS A 389 30.22 -92.58 32.22
C LYS A 389 30.85 -92.13 30.89
N ALA A 390 30.92 -93.03 29.90
CA ALA A 390 31.48 -92.69 28.60
C ALA A 390 30.63 -91.67 27.82
N ASP A 391 29.29 -91.81 27.88
CA ASP A 391 28.38 -90.83 27.26
C ASP A 391 28.41 -89.46 27.99
N GLU A 392 28.60 -89.44 29.31
CA GLU A 392 28.66 -88.20 30.08
C GLU A 392 29.93 -87.38 29.78
N ASP A 393 31.08 -88.01 29.65
CA ASP A 393 32.34 -87.32 29.35
C ASP A 393 32.36 -86.76 27.92
N ALA A 394 31.83 -87.49 26.93
CA ALA A 394 31.68 -86.99 25.57
C ALA A 394 30.73 -85.77 25.50
N ARG A 395 29.66 -85.80 26.30
CA ARG A 395 28.69 -84.69 26.39
C ARG A 395 29.28 -83.45 27.05
N ARG A 396 30.10 -83.61 28.10
CA ARG A 396 30.79 -82.48 28.76
C ARG A 396 31.81 -81.80 27.86
N ALA A 397 32.53 -82.55 27.03
CA ALA A 397 33.48 -81.97 26.08
C ALA A 397 32.78 -81.14 24.99
N ALA A 398 31.67 -81.67 24.43
CA ALA A 398 30.87 -80.97 23.45
C ALA A 398 30.22 -79.70 24.01
N ASP A 399 29.66 -79.76 25.23
CA ASP A 399 29.07 -78.60 25.90
C ASP A 399 30.12 -77.52 26.23
N ALA A 400 31.35 -77.91 26.60
CA ALA A 400 32.42 -76.95 26.88
C ALA A 400 32.91 -76.23 25.61
N GLU A 401 33.02 -76.94 24.48
CA GLU A 401 33.40 -76.32 23.20
C GLU A 401 32.30 -75.40 22.66
N ALA A 402 31.03 -75.83 22.76
CA ALA A 402 29.88 -75.02 22.40
C ALA A 402 29.81 -73.73 23.23
N LYS A 403 30.06 -73.82 24.54
CA LYS A 403 30.07 -72.65 25.43
C LYS A 403 31.20 -71.67 25.10
N ARG A 404 32.42 -72.16 24.80
CA ARG A 404 33.53 -71.28 24.37
C ARG A 404 33.24 -70.55 23.07
N LYS A 405 32.68 -71.24 22.06
CA LYS A 405 32.31 -70.62 20.78
C LYS A 405 31.20 -69.58 20.95
N ALA A 406 30.22 -69.85 21.83
CA ALA A 406 29.16 -68.91 22.16
C ALA A 406 29.68 -67.66 22.88
N ASP A 407 30.56 -67.82 23.88
CA ASP A 407 31.13 -66.71 24.64
C ASP A 407 32.05 -65.83 23.76
N GLU A 408 32.85 -66.42 22.87
CA GLU A 408 33.71 -65.68 21.94
C GLU A 408 32.90 -64.93 20.87
N ALA A 409 31.81 -65.53 20.37
CA ALA A 409 30.89 -64.86 19.46
C ALA A 409 30.15 -63.70 20.13
N ALA A 410 29.69 -63.89 21.38
CA ALA A 410 29.04 -62.84 22.16
C ALA A 410 29.97 -61.65 22.44
N LYS A 411 31.24 -61.92 22.76
CA LYS A 411 32.23 -60.87 23.01
C LYS A 411 32.56 -60.07 21.74
N ARG A 412 32.73 -60.74 20.58
CA ARG A 412 32.92 -60.06 19.29
C ARG A 412 31.71 -59.24 18.87
N ALA A 413 30.49 -59.73 19.12
CA ALA A 413 29.27 -58.99 18.83
C ALA A 413 29.15 -57.73 19.70
N ALA A 414 29.44 -57.83 21.01
CA ALA A 414 29.43 -56.70 21.92
C ALA A 414 30.49 -55.64 21.57
N ASP A 415 31.72 -56.05 21.26
CA ASP A 415 32.79 -55.11 20.85
C ASP A 415 32.47 -54.44 19.50
N ALA A 416 31.87 -55.16 18.55
CA ALA A 416 31.44 -54.60 17.27
C ALA A 416 30.26 -53.63 17.43
N GLU A 417 29.31 -53.93 18.31
CA GLU A 417 28.18 -53.04 18.61
C GLU A 417 28.64 -51.77 19.33
N ALA A 418 29.55 -51.89 20.30
CA ALA A 418 30.13 -50.75 21.00
C ALA A 418 30.91 -49.84 20.04
N LYS A 419 31.70 -50.42 19.13
CA LYS A 419 32.42 -49.64 18.11
C LYS A 419 31.47 -48.96 17.12
N ARG A 420 30.41 -49.64 16.68
CA ARG A 420 29.39 -49.03 15.80
C ARG A 420 28.64 -47.88 16.48
N LYS A 421 28.26 -48.03 17.75
CA LYS A 421 27.61 -46.94 18.51
C LYS A 421 28.53 -45.74 18.70
N ALA A 422 29.81 -45.97 19.03
CA ALA A 422 30.78 -44.90 19.15
C ALA A 422 31.04 -44.17 17.82
N ASP A 423 31.19 -44.90 16.71
CA ASP A 423 31.38 -44.33 15.38
C ASP A 423 30.12 -43.59 14.89
N GLU A 424 28.93 -44.08 15.21
CA GLU A 424 27.65 -43.45 14.87
C GLU A 424 27.42 -42.16 15.68
N ASP A 425 27.70 -42.17 16.99
CA ASP A 425 27.60 -40.98 17.83
C ASP A 425 28.63 -39.91 17.43
N ALA A 426 29.86 -40.32 17.08
CA ALA A 426 30.88 -39.42 16.56
C ALA A 426 30.47 -38.81 15.20
N ARG A 427 29.88 -39.61 14.30
CA ARG A 427 29.31 -39.10 13.04
C ARG A 427 28.15 -38.16 13.26
N ARG A 428 27.22 -38.48 14.16
CA ARG A 428 26.07 -37.62 14.48
C ARG A 428 26.51 -36.30 15.09
N ALA A 429 27.53 -36.30 15.97
CA ALA A 429 28.10 -35.09 16.53
C ALA A 429 28.79 -34.23 15.46
N ALA A 430 29.58 -34.84 14.57
CA ALA A 430 30.24 -34.14 13.47
C ALA A 430 29.24 -33.57 12.46
N ASP A 431 28.20 -34.33 12.09
CA ASP A 431 27.14 -33.87 11.19
C ASP A 431 26.30 -32.76 11.83
N ALA A 432 26.02 -32.84 13.14
CA ALA A 432 25.31 -31.78 13.86
C ALA A 432 26.15 -30.50 13.98
N GLU A 433 27.46 -30.60 14.20
CA GLU A 433 28.35 -29.44 14.24
C GLU A 433 28.52 -28.82 12.85
N ALA A 434 28.68 -29.63 11.81
CA ALA A 434 28.75 -29.18 10.42
C ALA A 434 27.45 -28.49 10.01
N LYS A 435 26.29 -29.06 10.36
CA LYS A 435 24.98 -28.45 10.10
C LYS A 435 24.80 -27.13 10.85
N ARG A 436 25.20 -27.05 12.13
CA ARG A 436 25.16 -25.78 12.89
C ARG A 436 26.05 -24.70 12.27
N LYS A 437 27.27 -25.04 11.84
CA LYS A 437 28.17 -24.08 11.18
C LYS A 437 27.63 -23.64 9.82
N ALA A 438 27.03 -24.55 9.06
CA ALA A 438 26.38 -24.23 7.79
C ALA A 438 25.15 -23.33 7.99
N ASP A 439 24.29 -23.65 8.97
CA ASP A 439 23.10 -22.86 9.29
C ASP A 439 23.47 -21.46 9.81
N GLU A 440 24.51 -21.35 10.64
CA GLU A 440 25.00 -20.06 11.14
C GLU A 440 25.65 -19.22 10.04
N ALA A 441 26.42 -19.85 9.13
CA ALA A 441 26.99 -19.17 7.97
C ALA A 441 25.89 -18.71 6.99
N ALA A 442 24.89 -19.54 6.73
CA ALA A 442 23.74 -19.20 5.90
C ALA A 442 22.92 -18.05 6.52
N LYS A 443 22.71 -18.07 7.85
CA LYS A 443 22.02 -16.99 8.56
C LYS A 443 22.81 -15.68 8.49
N ARG A 444 24.12 -15.70 8.70
CA ARG A 444 24.97 -14.49 8.56
C ARG A 444 25.01 -13.97 7.13
N ALA A 445 25.02 -14.84 6.13
CA ALA A 445 24.95 -14.44 4.73
C ALA A 445 23.59 -13.82 4.38
N ALA A 446 22.49 -14.42 4.86
CA ALA A 446 21.14 -13.89 4.68
C ALA A 446 20.96 -12.54 5.39
N ASP A 447 21.46 -12.39 6.62
CA ASP A 447 21.40 -11.13 7.38
C ASP A 447 22.24 -10.03 6.69
N ALA A 448 23.42 -10.39 6.15
CA ALA A 448 24.26 -9.46 5.40
C ALA A 448 23.63 -9.05 4.05
N GLU A 449 23.00 -9.99 3.35
CA GLU A 449 22.29 -9.72 2.10
C GLU A 449 21.03 -8.88 2.34
N ALA A 450 20.27 -9.19 3.40
CA ALA A 450 19.10 -8.41 3.81
C ALA A 450 19.50 -6.97 4.17
N LYS A 451 20.60 -6.79 4.91
CA LYS A 451 21.13 -5.45 5.22
C LYS A 451 21.57 -4.70 3.97
N ARG A 452 22.26 -5.36 3.04
CA ARG A 452 22.66 -4.75 1.75
C ARG A 452 21.46 -4.34 0.91
N LYS A 453 20.42 -5.18 0.83
CA LYS A 453 19.18 -4.86 0.10
C LYS A 453 18.44 -3.70 0.77
N ALA A 454 18.37 -3.67 2.11
CA ALA A 454 17.77 -2.56 2.84
C ALA A 454 18.52 -1.24 2.63
N ASP A 455 19.86 -1.27 2.65
CA ASP A 455 20.71 -0.09 2.37
C ASP A 455 20.57 0.37 0.91
N GLU A 456 20.47 -0.56 -0.05
CA GLU A 456 20.25 -0.26 -1.47
C GLU A 456 18.84 0.30 -1.73
N ASP A 457 17.80 -0.26 -1.10
CA ASP A 457 16.43 0.24 -1.19
C ASP A 457 16.29 1.62 -0.55
N ALA A 458 16.97 1.87 0.58
CA ALA A 458 17.02 3.19 1.19
C ALA A 458 17.73 4.20 0.28
N ALA A 459 18.85 3.81 -0.35
CA ALA A 459 19.55 4.65 -1.32
C ALA A 459 18.70 4.95 -2.57
N ARG A 460 17.96 3.95 -3.08
CA ARG A 460 17.01 4.10 -4.19
C ARG A 460 15.86 5.03 -3.83
N GLN A 461 15.26 4.89 -2.65
CA GLN A 461 14.19 5.78 -2.18
C GLN A 461 14.67 7.23 -2.05
N VAL A 462 15.89 7.46 -1.56
CA VAL A 462 16.48 8.81 -1.50
C VAL A 462 16.76 9.36 -2.90
N ALA A 463 17.24 8.53 -3.83
CA ALA A 463 17.46 8.92 -5.22
C ALA A 463 16.13 9.27 -5.92
N ASP A 464 15.10 8.45 -5.75
CA ASP A 464 13.76 8.66 -6.32
C ASP A 464 13.09 9.89 -5.72
N ALA A 465 13.22 10.13 -4.42
CA ALA A 465 12.72 11.35 -3.78
C ALA A 465 13.42 12.61 -4.32
N ARG A 466 14.75 12.53 -4.56
CA ARG A 466 15.53 13.63 -5.15
C ARG A 466 15.15 13.85 -6.61
N ALA A 467 14.99 12.79 -7.40
CA ALA A 467 14.54 12.86 -8.78
C ALA A 467 13.12 13.43 -8.88
N GLY A 468 12.21 13.01 -7.99
CA GLY A 468 10.85 13.54 -7.89
C GLY A 468 10.82 15.02 -7.52
N LYS A 469 11.69 15.47 -6.60
CA LYS A 469 11.83 16.90 -6.27
C LYS A 469 12.34 17.71 -7.46
N GLN A 470 13.37 17.21 -8.15
CA GLN A 470 13.92 17.86 -9.34
C GLN A 470 12.91 17.91 -10.50
N ALA A 471 12.12 16.85 -10.70
CA ALA A 471 11.08 16.82 -11.71
C ALA A 471 9.98 17.85 -11.42
N ARG A 472 9.53 17.97 -10.17
CA ARG A 472 8.54 18.98 -9.74
C ARG A 472 9.07 20.41 -9.90
N GLU A 473 10.34 20.64 -9.58
CA GLU A 473 10.98 21.96 -9.77
C GLU A 473 11.13 22.30 -11.26
N ALA A 474 11.48 21.33 -12.10
CA ALA A 474 11.58 21.50 -13.55
C ALA A 474 10.20 21.74 -14.20
N GLU A 475 9.17 21.03 -13.74
CA GLU A 475 7.79 21.22 -14.20
C GLU A 475 7.25 22.60 -13.77
N ALA A 476 7.47 23.02 -12.52
CA ALA A 476 7.12 24.35 -12.05
C ALA A 476 7.84 25.47 -12.85
N ALA A 477 9.12 25.28 -13.18
CA ALA A 477 9.87 26.21 -14.02
C ALA A 477 9.31 26.27 -15.46
N ARG A 478 8.92 25.13 -16.03
CA ARG A 478 8.28 25.07 -17.35
C ARG A 478 6.94 25.77 -17.38
N LEU A 479 6.06 25.51 -16.40
CA LEU A 479 4.75 26.16 -16.30
C LEU A 479 4.90 27.68 -16.14
N LYS A 480 5.89 28.13 -15.36
CA LYS A 480 6.18 29.56 -15.24
C LYS A 480 6.66 30.18 -16.55
N ALA A 481 7.53 29.50 -17.29
CA ALA A 481 8.01 29.96 -18.59
C ALA A 481 6.87 30.03 -19.63
N GLU A 482 6.00 29.03 -19.64
CA GLU A 482 4.81 28.99 -20.51
C GLU A 482 3.83 30.13 -20.17
N GLN A 483 3.61 30.39 -18.88
CA GLN A 483 2.78 31.50 -18.44
C GLN A 483 3.37 32.85 -18.85
N GLU A 484 4.68 33.06 -18.70
CA GLU A 484 5.36 34.27 -19.16
C GLU A 484 5.29 34.43 -20.69
N GLU A 485 5.37 33.34 -21.46
CA GLU A 485 5.20 33.36 -22.91
C GLU A 485 3.76 33.74 -23.30
N ASN A 486 2.76 33.17 -22.63
CA ASN A 486 1.36 33.49 -22.86
C ASN A 486 1.05 34.95 -22.52
N ASP A 487 1.57 35.46 -21.40
CA ASP A 487 1.46 36.88 -21.04
C ASP A 487 2.11 37.81 -22.08
N ARG A 488 3.27 37.42 -22.64
CA ARG A 488 3.90 38.14 -23.74
C ARG A 488 3.03 38.14 -25.00
N LYS A 489 2.44 37.01 -25.37
CA LYS A 489 1.53 36.90 -26.52
C LYS A 489 0.29 37.78 -26.34
N VAL A 490 -0.29 37.80 -25.13
CA VAL A 490 -1.43 38.67 -24.80
C VAL A 490 -1.05 40.14 -24.93
N ARG A 491 0.08 40.57 -24.36
CA ARG A 491 0.57 41.96 -24.48
C ARG A 491 0.84 42.34 -25.94
N ALA A 492 1.44 41.44 -26.73
CA ALA A 492 1.67 41.66 -28.15
C ALA A 492 0.36 41.79 -28.94
N ALA A 493 -0.64 40.96 -28.64
CA ALA A 493 -1.96 41.03 -29.26
C ALA A 493 -2.69 42.33 -28.91
N GLN A 494 -2.60 42.78 -27.65
CA GLN A 494 -3.17 44.06 -27.21
C GLN A 494 -2.51 45.25 -27.92
N ALA A 495 -1.17 45.28 -28.00
CA ALA A 495 -0.44 46.31 -28.73
C ALA A 495 -0.80 46.33 -30.23
N ALA A 496 -0.95 45.16 -30.86
CA ALA A 496 -1.37 45.06 -32.25
C ALA A 496 -2.81 45.55 -32.47
N ALA A 497 -3.72 45.27 -31.53
CA ALA A 497 -5.10 45.76 -31.59
C ALA A 497 -5.17 47.29 -31.44
N GLU A 498 -4.35 47.87 -30.56
CA GLU A 498 -4.26 49.32 -30.40
C GLU A 498 -3.69 50.01 -31.64
N ALA A 499 -2.62 49.44 -32.23
CA ALA A 499 -2.05 49.94 -33.48
C ALA A 499 -3.08 49.92 -34.63
N ARG A 500 -3.89 48.86 -34.75
CA ARG A 500 -4.99 48.77 -35.74
C ARG A 500 -6.06 49.84 -35.51
N ARG A 501 -6.43 50.10 -34.25
CA ARG A 501 -7.40 51.16 -33.92
C ARG A 501 -6.87 52.54 -34.32
N LYS A 502 -5.60 52.82 -34.05
CA LYS A 502 -4.95 54.08 -34.44
C LYS A 502 -4.92 54.23 -35.97
N ALA A 503 -4.49 53.20 -36.69
CA ALA A 503 -4.48 53.20 -38.15
C ALA A 503 -5.88 53.39 -38.76
N ALA A 504 -6.92 52.78 -38.17
CA ALA A 504 -8.30 52.97 -38.60
C ALA A 504 -8.81 54.40 -38.35
N ALA A 505 -8.41 55.03 -37.24
CA ALA A 505 -8.73 56.42 -36.96
C ALA A 505 -8.04 57.36 -37.96
N ASP A 506 -6.76 57.13 -38.26
CA ASP A 506 -5.99 57.90 -39.24
C ASP A 506 -6.59 57.75 -40.66
N ALA A 507 -6.99 56.53 -41.03
CA ALA A 507 -7.66 56.25 -42.31
C ALA A 507 -9.01 56.98 -42.42
N LYS A 508 -9.82 56.99 -41.36
CA LYS A 508 -11.08 57.76 -41.33
C LYS A 508 -10.85 59.25 -41.46
N MET A 509 -9.82 59.81 -40.82
CA MET A 509 -9.45 61.23 -41.00
C MET A 509 -9.02 61.52 -42.45
N ALA A 510 -8.24 60.63 -43.07
CA ALA A 510 -7.82 60.77 -44.46
C ALA A 510 -9.00 60.70 -45.44
N GLU A 511 -9.96 59.80 -45.19
CA GLU A 511 -11.18 59.66 -45.98
C GLU A 511 -12.11 60.88 -45.84
N ALA A 512 -12.32 61.36 -44.61
CA ALA A 512 -13.06 62.60 -44.37
C ALA A 512 -12.43 63.81 -45.08
N LYS A 513 -11.10 63.88 -45.11
CA LYS A 513 -10.38 64.90 -45.88
C LYS A 513 -10.61 64.74 -47.39
N ARG A 514 -10.54 63.52 -47.92
CA ARG A 514 -10.82 63.22 -49.34
C ARG A 514 -12.23 63.60 -49.77
N LEU A 515 -13.25 63.31 -48.96
CA LEU A 515 -14.64 63.69 -49.27
C LEU A 515 -14.83 65.23 -49.28
N LYS A 516 -14.07 65.94 -48.46
CA LYS A 516 -14.09 67.41 -48.42
C LYS A 516 -13.42 68.02 -49.65
N ASP A 517 -12.34 67.39 -50.13
CA ASP A 517 -11.55 67.88 -51.27
C ASP A 517 -12.16 67.49 -52.64
N ASN A 518 -13.01 66.45 -52.72
CA ASN A 518 -13.67 66.03 -53.98
C ASN A 518 -15.07 65.42 -53.75
N PRO A 519 -16.13 66.23 -53.62
CA PRO A 519 -17.49 65.74 -53.35
C PRO A 519 -18.14 65.04 -54.57
N PRO A 520 -18.89 63.94 -54.39
CA PRO A 520 -19.51 63.22 -55.50
C PRO A 520 -20.72 63.97 -56.11
N LYS A 521 -20.88 63.88 -57.43
CA LYS A 521 -21.98 64.54 -58.18
C LYS A 521 -23.30 63.76 -58.02
N ILE A 522 -24.35 64.42 -57.52
CA ILE A 522 -25.72 63.86 -57.35
C ILE A 522 -26.50 63.94 -58.68
N SER A 523 -27.23 62.88 -59.05
CA SER A 523 -28.01 62.78 -60.30
C SER A 523 -29.24 63.71 -60.34
N LEU A 524 -29.54 64.25 -61.53
CA LEU A 524 -30.58 65.27 -61.76
C LEU A 524 -32.00 64.83 -61.35
N THR A 525 -32.31 63.54 -61.47
CA THR A 525 -33.61 62.93 -61.12
C THR A 525 -33.99 63.11 -59.66
N LYS A 526 -33.02 63.05 -58.72
CA LYS A 526 -33.27 63.27 -57.29
C LYS A 526 -33.64 64.72 -56.96
N LYS A 527 -33.30 65.70 -57.81
CA LYS A 527 -33.63 67.10 -57.58
C LYS A 527 -35.11 67.41 -57.85
N ILE A 528 -35.73 66.76 -58.84
CA ILE A 528 -37.15 66.98 -59.18
C ILE A 528 -38.06 66.39 -58.12
N GLU A 529 -37.74 65.18 -57.65
CA GLU A 529 -38.51 64.47 -56.63
C GLU A 529 -38.47 65.21 -55.28
N ALA A 530 -37.32 65.80 -54.94
CA ALA A 530 -37.21 66.71 -53.81
C ALA A 530 -38.01 68.01 -53.99
N GLU A 531 -38.13 68.51 -55.23
CA GLU A 531 -38.89 69.74 -55.53
C GLU A 531 -40.40 69.52 -55.48
N LYS A 532 -40.88 68.33 -55.90
CA LYS A 532 -42.29 67.93 -55.79
C LYS A 532 -42.73 67.65 -54.36
N ASN A 533 -41.82 67.22 -53.49
CA ASN A 533 -42.08 67.00 -52.06
C ASN A 533 -42.13 68.29 -51.22
N LYS A 534 -42.05 69.48 -51.83
CA LYS A 534 -42.30 70.74 -51.15
C LYS A 534 -43.81 70.97 -51.01
N ASP A 535 -44.20 71.59 -49.91
CA ASP A 535 -45.60 71.88 -49.59
C ASP A 535 -46.07 73.12 -50.39
N TYR A 536 -46.81 72.89 -51.48
CA TYR A 536 -47.39 73.95 -52.29
C TYR A 536 -48.89 74.08 -52.03
N PRO A 537 -49.42 75.31 -51.90
CA PRO A 537 -50.84 75.53 -51.68
C PRO A 537 -51.66 74.96 -52.84
N GLU A 538 -52.89 74.50 -52.52
CA GLU A 538 -53.80 73.94 -53.52
C GLU A 538 -54.18 74.99 -54.57
N GLY A 539 -54.16 74.59 -55.84
CA GLY A 539 -54.32 75.47 -56.99
C GLY A 539 -53.00 75.72 -57.73
N LYS A 540 -52.89 76.89 -58.36
CA LYS A 540 -51.79 77.25 -59.24
C LYS A 540 -50.88 78.29 -58.58
N THR A 541 -49.59 77.99 -58.53
CA THR A 541 -48.53 78.92 -58.09
C THR A 541 -47.60 79.23 -59.25
N GLU A 542 -47.33 80.50 -59.54
CA GLU A 542 -46.37 80.89 -60.58
C GLU A 542 -45.15 81.57 -59.96
N GLU A 543 -43.96 81.13 -60.35
CA GLU A 543 -42.68 81.72 -59.94
C GLU A 543 -41.90 82.15 -61.19
N LEU A 544 -41.41 83.39 -61.20
CA LEU A 544 -40.53 83.88 -62.27
C LEU A 544 -39.10 83.94 -61.77
N ILE A 545 -38.20 83.23 -62.46
CA ILE A 545 -36.78 83.19 -62.15
C ILE A 545 -36.02 83.84 -63.29
N GLU A 546 -35.41 84.97 -63.01
CA GLU A 546 -34.53 85.65 -63.97
C GLU A 546 -33.10 85.17 -63.80
N GLU A 547 -32.56 84.57 -64.85
CA GLU A 547 -31.16 84.21 -64.94
C GLU A 547 -30.48 85.10 -65.98
N ARG A 548 -29.15 85.23 -65.87
CA ARG A 548 -28.34 86.14 -66.69
C ARG A 548 -28.57 86.04 -68.20
N THR A 549 -28.98 84.87 -68.70
CA THR A 549 -29.14 84.58 -70.14
C THR A 549 -30.54 84.09 -70.54
N ARG A 550 -31.46 83.95 -69.58
CA ARG A 550 -32.81 83.41 -69.80
C ARG A 550 -33.75 83.75 -68.65
N THR A 551 -35.04 83.77 -68.94
CA THR A 551 -36.08 83.88 -67.93
C THR A 551 -36.85 82.57 -67.87
N ILE A 552 -37.08 82.04 -66.67
CA ILE A 552 -37.81 80.80 -66.44
C ILE A 552 -39.10 81.13 -65.71
N LYS A 553 -40.23 80.97 -66.37
CA LYS A 553 -41.55 80.97 -65.72
C LYS A 553 -41.87 79.55 -65.28
N LYS A 554 -41.82 79.29 -63.98
CA LYS A 554 -42.24 78.02 -63.38
C LYS A 554 -43.70 78.14 -62.97
N VAL A 555 -44.53 77.17 -63.36
CA VAL A 555 -45.92 77.07 -62.95
C VAL A 555 -46.11 75.75 -62.23
N ILE A 556 -46.57 75.81 -60.99
CA ILE A 556 -46.73 74.67 -60.10
C ILE A 556 -48.22 74.49 -59.87
N ILE A 557 -48.73 73.31 -60.20
CA ILE A 557 -50.14 72.97 -60.03
C ILE A 557 -50.23 71.87 -58.99
N SER A 558 -50.87 72.20 -57.85
CA SER A 558 -51.13 71.29 -56.75
C SER A 558 -52.64 71.02 -56.71
N ARG A 559 -53.06 69.77 -56.98
CA ARG A 559 -54.48 69.35 -56.93
C ARG A 559 -54.57 68.01 -56.22
N GLU A 560 -55.40 67.90 -55.20
CA GLU A 560 -55.64 66.65 -54.46
C GLU A 560 -54.34 65.94 -54.01
N GLY A 561 -53.34 66.71 -53.58
CA GLY A 561 -52.04 66.19 -53.11
C GLY A 561 -51.04 65.79 -54.21
N ASN A 562 -51.36 65.97 -55.50
CA ASN A 562 -50.43 65.75 -56.60
C ASN A 562 -49.85 67.07 -57.11
N VAL A 563 -48.51 67.18 -57.08
CA VAL A 563 -47.78 68.37 -57.56
C VAL A 563 -47.16 68.09 -58.92
N THR A 564 -47.53 68.92 -59.90
CA THR A 564 -46.93 68.92 -61.24
C THR A 564 -46.24 70.25 -61.49
N ILE A 565 -44.99 70.19 -61.97
CA ILE A 565 -44.17 71.39 -62.17
C ILE A 565 -43.96 71.62 -63.67
N TYR A 566 -44.47 72.74 -64.17
CA TYR A 566 -44.24 73.19 -65.54
C TYR A 566 -43.19 74.30 -65.56
N LYS A 567 -42.39 74.36 -66.63
CA LYS A 567 -41.41 75.44 -66.85
C LYS A 567 -41.48 75.94 -68.28
N GLN A 568 -41.65 77.24 -68.46
CA GLN A 568 -41.39 77.93 -69.71
C GLN A 568 -40.05 78.65 -69.59
N ILE A 569 -39.11 78.34 -70.47
CA ILE A 569 -37.77 78.92 -70.50
C ILE A 569 -37.63 79.78 -71.74
N ASN A 570 -37.51 81.09 -71.54
CA ASN A 570 -37.29 82.08 -72.59
C ASN A 570 -35.83 82.49 -72.58
N TYR A 571 -35.07 82.08 -73.58
CA TYR A 571 -33.68 82.51 -73.72
C TYR A 571 -33.59 83.88 -74.39
N GLN A 572 -32.60 84.67 -73.99
CA GLN A 572 -32.37 86.00 -74.59
C GLN A 572 -32.02 85.95 -76.09
N TRP A 573 -31.55 84.80 -76.59
CA TRP A 573 -31.30 84.58 -78.02
C TRP A 573 -32.57 84.25 -78.84
N GLY A 574 -33.75 84.22 -78.20
CA GLY A 574 -35.06 84.10 -78.85
C GLY A 574 -35.71 82.72 -78.78
N GLY A 575 -35.00 81.69 -78.29
CA GLY A 575 -35.57 80.36 -78.11
C GLY A 575 -36.51 80.26 -76.91
N ILE A 576 -37.68 79.68 -77.10
CA ILE A 576 -38.65 79.41 -76.04
C ILE A 576 -38.92 77.90 -75.96
N PHE A 577 -38.77 77.33 -74.76
CA PHE A 577 -38.96 75.90 -74.52
C PHE A 577 -39.90 75.69 -73.34
N PHE A 578 -40.69 74.62 -73.40
CA PHE A 578 -41.68 74.29 -72.39
C PHE A 578 -41.42 72.90 -71.84
N PHE A 579 -41.57 72.74 -70.54
CA PHE A 579 -41.32 71.48 -69.84
C PHE A 579 -42.44 71.17 -68.85
N LYS A 580 -42.71 69.89 -68.64
CA LYS A 580 -43.52 69.31 -67.56
C LYS A 580 -42.64 68.29 -66.85
N ASP A 581 -42.37 68.52 -65.57
CA ASP A 581 -41.46 67.70 -64.75
C ASP A 581 -40.09 67.45 -65.40
N ASP A 582 -39.55 68.49 -66.05
CA ASP A 582 -38.32 68.51 -66.84
C ASP A 582 -38.32 67.65 -68.12
N GLU A 583 -39.47 67.11 -68.53
CA GLU A 583 -39.68 66.57 -69.89
C GLU A 583 -40.19 67.65 -70.83
N SER A 584 -39.60 67.75 -72.04
CA SER A 584 -39.98 68.77 -73.02
C SER A 584 -41.39 68.53 -73.54
N ILE A 585 -42.21 69.58 -73.55
CA ILE A 585 -43.58 69.56 -74.07
C ILE A 585 -43.79 70.68 -75.10
N SER A 586 -44.90 70.62 -75.85
CA SER A 586 -45.27 71.69 -76.76
C SER A 586 -45.83 72.91 -76.02
N LYS A 587 -45.76 74.08 -76.66
CA LYS A 587 -46.37 75.32 -76.16
C LYS A 587 -47.86 75.16 -75.90
N ASP A 588 -48.60 74.60 -76.86
CA ASP A 588 -50.05 74.40 -76.73
C ASP A 588 -50.40 73.52 -75.54
N LEU A 589 -49.59 72.49 -75.26
CA LEU A 589 -49.81 71.61 -74.12
C LEU A 589 -49.54 72.34 -72.80
N PHE A 590 -48.46 73.12 -72.73
CA PHE A 590 -48.15 73.95 -71.57
C PHE A 590 -49.28 74.94 -71.30
N GLU A 591 -49.72 75.70 -72.30
CA GLU A 591 -50.78 76.70 -72.14
C GLU A 591 -52.12 76.07 -71.75
N ARG A 592 -52.48 74.91 -72.33
CA ARG A 592 -53.72 74.20 -71.98
C ARG A 592 -53.71 73.64 -70.56
N GLU A 593 -52.59 73.04 -70.13
CA GLU A 593 -52.50 72.39 -68.82
C GLU A 593 -52.17 73.36 -67.68
N THR A 594 -51.69 74.57 -68.00
CA THR A 594 -51.43 75.63 -67.04
C THR A 594 -52.46 76.76 -67.05
N ALA A 595 -53.46 76.72 -67.93
CA ALA A 595 -54.63 77.60 -67.86
C ALA A 595 -55.48 77.28 -66.62
N ASP A 596 -56.08 78.31 -66.02
CA ASP A 596 -56.89 78.20 -64.80
C ASP A 596 -58.19 77.43 -65.00
#